data_AF-A0A822BXB6-F1
#
_entry.id   AF-A0A822BXB6-F1
#
_cell.length_a   1.000
_cell.length_b   1.000
_cell.length_c   1.000
_cell.angle_alpha   90.00
_cell.angle_beta   90.00
_cell.angle_gamma   90.00
#
_symmetry.space_group_name_H-M   'P 1'
#
loop_
_entity.id
_entity.type
_entity.pdbx_description
1 polymer ?
#
loop_
_entity_poly.entity_id
_entity_poly.type
_entity_poly.pdbx_seq_one_letter_code
_entity_poly.pdbx_strand_id
1 'polypeptide(L)'
;MFHQLSGYPNVSTLGATFRRGTGGHVVNASNVGDVTQSNFSAAAIISNEALNGATSLNMLIIDKPTTYENIVNSTNKTLASSVIVMSIRRDSSASVPMNISLYFQVLEEYRPNIRADYFCSFYDTTQSKWNESG
;
A
#
# COMPACT_ATOMS: atom_id res chain seq x y z
N MET A 1 -1.17 5.15 -14.24
CA MET A 1 -2.64 5.23 -14.41
C MET A 1 -3.22 5.52 -13.03
N PHE A 2 -3.95 6.63 -12.89
CA PHE A 2 -4.46 7.10 -11.60
C PHE A 2 -5.86 6.54 -11.34
N HIS A 3 -6.09 6.02 -10.14
CA HIS A 3 -7.43 5.69 -9.65
C HIS A 3 -7.69 6.45 -8.35
N GLN A 4 -8.55 7.46 -8.41
CA GLN A 4 -9.12 8.11 -7.23
C GLN A 4 -10.42 7.38 -6.90
N LEU A 5 -10.55 6.85 -5.69
CA LEU A 5 -11.74 6.15 -5.24
C LEU A 5 -12.57 7.07 -4.34
N SER A 6 -13.67 7.61 -4.88
CA SER A 6 -14.74 8.22 -4.09
C SER A 6 -15.96 7.30 -4.12
N GLY A 7 -16.46 6.86 -2.96
CA GLY A 7 -17.57 5.91 -2.85
C GLY A 7 -18.50 6.18 -1.66
N TYR A 8 -19.80 6.19 -1.94
CA TYR A 8 -20.97 6.26 -1.04
C TYR A 8 -21.34 4.85 -0.46
N PRO A 9 -22.23 4.73 0.54
CA PRO A 9 -22.06 3.85 1.71
C PRO A 9 -22.71 2.45 1.58
N ASN A 10 -22.34 1.63 0.59
CA ASN A 10 -22.82 0.23 0.59
C ASN A 10 -21.88 -0.83 -0.02
N VAL A 11 -20.66 -0.44 -0.38
CA VAL A 11 -19.57 -1.39 -0.59
C VAL A 11 -18.44 -0.92 0.31
N SER A 12 -18.24 -1.59 1.45
CA SER A 12 -17.10 -1.32 2.32
C SER A 12 -15.84 -1.62 1.52
N THR A 13 -15.26 -0.57 0.94
CA THR A 13 -13.97 -0.66 0.27
C THR A 13 -12.95 -0.98 1.33
N LEU A 14 -12.35 -2.16 1.23
CA LEU A 14 -11.34 -2.66 2.16
C LEU A 14 -9.93 -2.33 1.65
N GLY A 15 -9.78 -2.05 0.36
CA GLY A 15 -8.52 -1.55 -0.18
C GLY A 15 -8.42 -1.65 -1.69
N ALA A 16 -7.21 -1.91 -2.18
CA ALA A 16 -6.91 -1.92 -3.60
C ALA A 16 -5.81 -2.93 -3.95
N THR A 17 -5.89 -3.48 -5.16
CA THR A 17 -4.82 -4.27 -5.78
C THR A 17 -4.34 -3.61 -7.06
N PHE A 18 -3.12 -3.95 -7.44
CA PHE A 18 -2.51 -3.56 -8.69
C PHE A 18 -1.71 -4.72 -9.27
N ARG A 19 -1.91 -4.99 -10.56
CA ARG A 19 -1.09 -5.91 -11.34
C ARG A 19 -0.50 -5.16 -12.53
N ARG A 20 0.83 -5.15 -12.61
CA ARG A 20 1.56 -4.50 -13.70
C ARG A 20 1.11 -5.05 -15.05
N GLY A 21 0.88 -4.15 -16.01
CA GLY A 21 0.38 -4.50 -17.34
C GLY A 21 -1.11 -4.86 -17.42
N THR A 22 -1.82 -4.99 -16.30
CA THR A 22 -3.27 -5.26 -16.26
C THR A 22 -4.06 -4.08 -15.73
N GLY A 23 -3.61 -3.45 -14.63
CA GLY A 23 -4.31 -2.35 -13.97
C GLY A 23 -4.60 -2.64 -12.50
N GLY A 24 -5.47 -1.82 -11.91
CA GLY A 24 -5.85 -1.94 -10.50
C GLY A 24 -7.31 -2.31 -10.30
N HIS A 25 -7.62 -2.89 -9.13
CA HIS A 25 -8.97 -3.27 -8.74
C HIS A 25 -9.26 -2.85 -7.30
N VAL A 26 -10.54 -2.53 -7.04
CA VAL A 26 -11.03 -2.25 -5.69
C VAL A 26 -11.23 -3.57 -4.94
N VAL A 27 -10.75 -3.62 -3.70
CA VAL A 27 -10.99 -4.74 -2.79
C VAL A 27 -12.15 -4.41 -1.86
N ASN A 28 -13.07 -5.35 -1.70
CA ASN A 28 -14.22 -5.28 -0.81
C ASN A 28 -14.48 -6.66 -0.19
N ALA A 29 -15.52 -6.77 0.64
CA ALA A 29 -15.84 -8.01 1.33
C ALA A 29 -16.11 -9.22 0.40
N SER A 30 -16.52 -9.00 -0.86
CA SER A 30 -16.85 -10.08 -1.79
C SER A 30 -15.66 -10.64 -2.56
N ASN A 31 -14.55 -9.90 -2.68
CA ASN A 31 -13.37 -10.32 -3.45
C ASN A 31 -12.06 -10.33 -2.64
N VAL A 32 -12.10 -10.03 -1.34
CA VAL A 32 -10.91 -10.00 -0.48
C VAL A 32 -10.14 -11.33 -0.46
N GLY A 33 -10.85 -12.45 -0.57
CA GLY A 33 -10.25 -13.80 -0.62
C GLY A 33 -9.40 -14.05 -1.87
N ASP A 34 -9.64 -13.33 -2.96
CA ASP A 34 -8.89 -13.49 -4.22
C ASP A 34 -7.53 -12.78 -4.16
N VAL A 35 -7.39 -11.80 -3.25
CA VAL A 35 -6.17 -10.98 -3.10
C VAL A 35 -5.00 -11.81 -2.58
N THR A 36 -5.27 -12.77 -1.69
CA THR A 36 -4.25 -13.64 -1.10
C THR A 36 -3.83 -14.79 -2.01
N GLN A 37 -4.60 -15.08 -3.07
CA GLN A 37 -4.39 -16.22 -3.96
C GLN A 37 -3.85 -15.82 -5.34
N SER A 38 -3.86 -14.53 -5.67
CA SER A 38 -3.53 -14.01 -6.99
C SER A 38 -2.13 -13.38 -7.04
N ASN A 39 -1.51 -13.42 -8.21
CA ASN A 39 -0.20 -12.81 -8.44
C ASN A 39 -0.33 -11.29 -8.70
N PHE A 40 -0.52 -10.52 -7.64
CA PHE A 40 -0.57 -9.06 -7.66
C PHE A 40 0.84 -8.45 -7.50
N SER A 41 1.09 -7.34 -8.20
CA SER A 41 2.33 -6.59 -8.06
C SER A 41 2.36 -5.79 -6.75
N ALA A 42 1.20 -5.27 -6.34
CA ALA A 42 1.01 -4.67 -5.04
C ALA A 42 -0.46 -4.78 -4.60
N ALA A 43 -0.70 -4.94 -3.30
CA ALA A 43 -2.05 -4.85 -2.74
C ALA A 43 -2.02 -4.34 -1.31
N ALA A 44 -3.10 -3.66 -0.92
CA ALA A 44 -3.36 -3.27 0.46
C ALA A 44 -4.79 -3.66 0.83
N ILE A 45 -4.94 -4.30 1.98
CA ILE A 45 -6.24 -4.70 2.54
C ILE A 45 -6.29 -4.22 3.99
N ILE A 46 -7.32 -3.47 4.34
CA ILE A 46 -7.60 -3.01 5.70
C ILE A 46 -8.69 -3.87 6.29
N SER A 47 -8.55 -4.24 7.56
CA SER A 47 -9.62 -4.95 8.27
C SER A 47 -10.86 -4.06 8.40
N ASN A 48 -12.05 -4.68 8.35
CA ASN A 48 -13.31 -3.93 8.41
C ASN A 48 -13.44 -3.17 9.74
N GLU A 49 -12.91 -3.72 10.82
CA GLU A 49 -12.91 -3.12 12.16
C GLU A 49 -12.07 -1.84 12.20
N ALA A 50 -10.92 -1.82 11.50
CA ALA A 50 -10.05 -0.65 11.41
C ALA A 50 -10.67 0.51 10.60
N LEU A 51 -11.71 0.22 9.81
CA LEU A 51 -12.49 1.19 9.05
C LEU A 51 -13.73 1.70 9.80
N ASN A 52 -14.00 1.24 11.02
CA ASN A 52 -15.11 1.74 11.80
C ASN A 52 -14.97 3.26 12.06
N GLY A 53 -16.02 4.02 11.77
CA GLY A 53 -16.02 5.49 11.85
C GLY A 53 -15.22 6.22 10.76
N ALA A 54 -14.73 5.50 9.75
CA ALA A 54 -14.12 6.11 8.57
C ALA A 54 -15.16 6.70 7.64
N THR A 55 -14.96 7.95 7.24
CA THR A 55 -15.80 8.66 6.27
C THR A 55 -15.19 8.72 4.88
N SER A 56 -13.88 8.53 4.77
CA SER A 56 -13.25 8.29 3.48
C SER A 56 -12.01 7.42 3.61
N LEU A 57 -11.78 6.62 2.57
CA LEU A 57 -10.56 5.85 2.37
C LEU A 57 -10.10 6.11 0.94
N ASN A 58 -8.88 6.64 0.80
CA ASN A 58 -8.22 6.83 -0.47
C ASN A 58 -6.94 6.00 -0.49
N MET A 59 -6.76 5.25 -1.57
CA MET A 59 -5.52 4.51 -1.82
C MET A 59 -5.01 4.83 -3.22
N LEU A 60 -3.70 5.02 -3.32
CA LEU A 60 -2.98 5.21 -4.56
C LEU A 60 -1.81 4.23 -4.58
N ILE A 61 -1.73 3.42 -5.63
CA ILE A 61 -0.60 2.53 -5.86
C ILE A 61 0.25 3.14 -6.97
N ILE A 62 1.51 3.42 -6.65
CA ILE A 62 2.49 4.02 -7.56
C ILE A 62 3.44 2.92 -7.99
N ASP A 63 3.29 2.49 -9.23
CA ASP A 63 4.22 1.54 -9.83
C ASP A 63 5.52 2.25 -10.25
N LYS A 64 6.66 1.62 -9.98
CA LYS A 64 8.00 2.09 -10.34
C LYS A 64 8.24 3.58 -10.00
N PRO A 65 8.25 3.97 -8.71
CA PRO A 65 8.41 5.36 -8.29
C PRO A 65 9.87 5.84 -8.44
N THR A 66 10.26 6.20 -9.67
CA THR A 66 11.64 6.60 -10.02
C THR A 66 12.20 7.75 -9.18
N THR A 67 11.35 8.71 -8.81
CA THR A 67 11.72 9.89 -8.01
C THR A 67 12.12 9.55 -6.57
N TYR A 68 11.76 8.36 -6.06
CA TYR A 68 12.02 7.94 -4.68
C TYR A 68 12.82 6.62 -4.61
N GLU A 69 13.37 6.15 -5.74
CA GLU A 69 14.10 4.88 -5.85
C GLU A 69 15.25 4.77 -4.85
N ASN A 70 15.99 5.87 -4.69
CA ASN A 70 17.08 5.95 -3.75
C ASN A 70 16.53 6.37 -2.39
N ILE A 71 16.62 5.47 -1.42
CA ILE A 71 16.34 5.79 -0.03
C ILE A 71 17.54 6.59 0.45
N VAL A 72 17.47 7.92 0.31
CA VAL A 72 18.55 8.84 0.70
C VAL A 72 18.61 8.93 2.23
N ASN A 73 19.14 7.87 2.84
CA ASN A 73 19.70 7.85 4.17
C ASN A 73 20.79 6.79 4.22
N SER A 74 21.64 6.86 5.25
CA SER A 74 22.96 6.22 5.44
C SER A 74 23.12 4.70 5.19
N THR A 75 22.14 3.99 4.63
CA THR A 75 22.06 2.53 4.58
C THR A 75 22.18 1.88 3.18
N ASN A 76 22.43 2.64 2.09
CA ASN A 76 22.55 2.09 0.72
C ASN A 76 21.37 1.16 0.32
N LYS A 77 20.15 1.51 0.72
CA LYS A 77 18.93 0.77 0.39
C LYS A 77 18.24 1.41 -0.82
N THR A 78 17.55 0.59 -1.61
CA THR A 78 16.72 1.03 -2.73
C THR A 78 15.31 0.48 -2.58
N LEU A 79 14.33 1.17 -3.15
CA LEU A 79 12.98 0.61 -3.26
C LEU A 79 13.00 -0.64 -4.15
N ALA A 80 12.35 -1.71 -3.67
CA ALA A 80 12.25 -2.99 -4.37
C ALA A 80 10.84 -3.28 -4.91
N SER A 81 9.85 -2.45 -4.59
CA SER A 81 8.43 -2.68 -4.87
C SER A 81 7.74 -1.42 -5.39
N SER A 82 6.49 -1.56 -5.84
CA SER A 82 5.57 -0.42 -5.94
C SER A 82 5.35 0.22 -4.55
N VAL A 83 4.94 1.48 -4.52
CA VAL A 83 4.61 2.21 -3.28
C VAL A 83 3.11 2.34 -3.15
N ILE A 84 2.59 2.10 -1.94
CA ILE A 84 1.18 2.30 -1.61
C ILE A 84 1.08 3.54 -0.74
N VAL A 85 0.30 4.52 -1.21
CA VAL A 85 -0.07 5.73 -0.48
C VAL A 85 -1.51 5.59 -0.05
N MET A 86 -1.77 5.80 1.24
CA MET A 86 -3.10 5.66 1.81
C MET A 86 -3.44 6.89 2.66
N SER A 87 -4.69 7.33 2.56
CA SER A 87 -5.26 8.35 3.42
C SER A 87 -6.64 7.92 3.89
N ILE A 88 -6.85 7.99 5.21
CA ILE A 88 -8.14 7.72 5.83
C ILE A 88 -8.62 8.95 6.57
N ARG A 89 -9.90 9.29 6.38
CA ARG A 89 -10.57 10.33 7.16
C ARG A 89 -11.58 9.68 8.08
N ARG A 90 -11.61 10.12 9.32
CA ARG A 90 -12.58 9.70 10.34
C ARG A 90 -13.26 10.93 10.92
N ASP A 91 -14.51 10.77 11.32
CA ASP A 91 -15.25 11.84 12.01
C ASP A 91 -14.93 11.89 13.51
N SER A 92 -14.37 10.81 14.07
CA SER A 92 -13.92 10.76 15.46
C SER A 92 -12.42 11.05 15.58
N SER A 93 -12.04 11.69 16.69
CA SER A 93 -10.63 11.92 17.08
C SER A 93 -9.98 10.70 17.74
N ALA A 94 -10.70 9.58 17.88
CA ALA A 94 -10.17 8.39 18.50
C ALA A 94 -9.15 7.72 17.57
N SER A 95 -7.93 7.48 18.09
CA SER A 95 -6.93 6.68 17.40
C SER A 95 -7.38 5.22 17.39
N VAL A 96 -7.92 4.77 16.25
CA VAL A 96 -8.24 3.36 16.03
C VAL A 96 -7.01 2.70 15.41
N PRO A 97 -6.46 1.62 16.01
CA PRO A 97 -5.36 0.88 15.44
C PRO A 97 -5.65 0.48 13.98
N MET A 98 -4.71 0.75 13.08
CA MET A 98 -4.84 0.40 11.68
C MET A 98 -4.29 -1.01 11.45
N ASN A 99 -5.18 -1.99 11.33
CA ASN A 99 -4.78 -3.33 10.90
C ASN A 99 -4.81 -3.40 9.37
N ILE A 100 -3.63 -3.35 8.76
CA ILE A 100 -3.43 -3.37 7.31
C ILE A 100 -2.52 -4.54 6.92
N SER A 101 -2.94 -5.30 5.91
CA SER A 101 -2.12 -6.29 5.24
C SER A 101 -1.62 -5.72 3.92
N LEU A 102 -0.30 -5.73 3.75
CA LEU A 102 0.38 -5.23 2.56
C LEU A 102 1.03 -6.38 1.81
N TYR A 103 0.86 -6.38 0.49
CA TYR A 103 1.45 -7.37 -0.40
C TYR A 103 2.26 -6.63 -1.46
N PHE A 104 3.48 -7.09 -1.68
CA PHE A 104 4.40 -6.52 -2.64
C PHE A 104 5.11 -7.63 -3.40
N GLN A 105 5.08 -7.55 -4.73
CA GLN A 105 6.01 -8.28 -5.56
C GLN A 105 7.28 -7.46 -5.72
N VAL A 106 8.44 -8.10 -5.57
CA VAL A 106 9.72 -7.49 -5.93
C VAL A 106 9.71 -7.19 -7.42
N LEU A 107 10.00 -5.95 -7.78
CA LEU A 107 10.10 -5.53 -9.16
C LEU A 107 11.39 -6.09 -9.75
N GLU A 108 11.28 -6.81 -10.87
CA GLU A 108 12.42 -7.49 -11.48
C GLU A 108 13.55 -6.51 -11.84
N GLU A 109 13.23 -5.27 -12.24
CA GLU A 109 14.22 -4.23 -12.51
C GLU A 109 15.03 -3.77 -11.29
N TYR A 110 14.53 -4.02 -10.07
CA TYR A 110 15.20 -3.69 -8.81
C TYR A 110 15.73 -4.92 -8.08
N ARG A 111 15.56 -6.10 -8.68
CA ARG A 111 16.02 -7.35 -8.08
C ARG A 111 17.55 -7.42 -8.18
N PRO A 112 18.27 -7.53 -7.05
CA PRO A 112 19.72 -7.61 -7.08
C PRO A 112 20.20 -8.97 -7.62
N ASN A 113 21.38 -8.97 -8.24
CA ASN A 113 22.06 -10.19 -8.71
C ASN A 113 22.67 -11.02 -7.57
N ILE A 114 22.56 -10.56 -6.34
CA ILE A 114 23.03 -11.22 -5.12
C ILE A 114 21.86 -11.43 -4.16
N ARG A 115 22.06 -12.25 -3.13
CA ARG A 115 21.08 -12.37 -2.04
C ARG A 115 20.89 -11.00 -1.38
N ALA A 116 19.63 -10.61 -1.22
CA ALA A 116 19.26 -9.37 -0.54
C ALA A 116 18.16 -9.64 0.49
N ASP A 117 18.18 -8.81 1.52
CA ASP A 117 17.15 -8.78 2.55
C ASP A 117 16.13 -7.70 2.21
N TYR A 118 14.86 -8.01 2.41
CA TYR A 118 13.74 -7.11 2.15
C TYR A 118 13.12 -6.68 3.46
N PHE A 119 12.86 -5.38 3.58
CA PHE A 119 12.30 -4.77 4.77
C PHE A 119 11.00 -4.06 4.39
N CYS A 120 9.99 -4.19 5.24
CA CYS A 120 8.81 -3.34 5.16
C CYS A 120 9.18 -1.97 5.72
N SER A 121 8.76 -0.91 5.03
CA SER A 121 9.03 0.45 5.47
C SER A 121 7.86 1.36 5.15
N PHE A 122 7.69 2.41 5.95
CA PHE A 122 6.79 3.52 5.66
C PHE A 122 7.59 4.82 5.56
N TYR A 123 7.04 5.81 4.86
CA TYR A 123 7.68 7.11 4.75
C TYR A 123 7.28 8.00 5.95
N ASP A 124 8.22 8.24 6.86
CA ASP A 124 8.06 9.18 7.97
C ASP A 124 8.18 10.62 7.43
N THR A 125 7.06 11.32 7.34
CA THR A 125 7.00 12.70 6.86
C THR A 125 7.61 13.70 7.83
N THR A 126 7.73 13.36 9.12
CA THR A 126 8.35 14.23 10.14
C THR A 126 9.85 14.28 9.95
N GLN A 127 10.46 13.13 9.64
CA GLN A 127 11.90 12.98 9.43
C GLN A 127 12.28 12.99 7.94
N SER A 128 11.28 13.07 7.05
CA SER A 128 11.44 12.98 5.59
C SER A 128 12.29 11.78 5.15
N LYS A 129 12.00 10.60 5.70
CA LYS A 129 12.76 9.38 5.42
C LYS A 129 11.92 8.11 5.51
N TRP A 130 12.36 7.07 4.83
CA TRP A 130 11.87 5.72 5.05
C TRP A 130 12.27 5.20 6.44
N ASN A 131 11.31 4.60 7.13
CA ASN A 131 11.45 4.05 8.47
C ASN A 131 10.88 2.63 8.52
N GLU A 132 11.55 1.77 9.28
CA GLU A 132 11.25 0.34 9.45
C GLU A 132 10.60 0.06 10.82
N SER A 133 10.37 1.09 11.65
CA SER A 133 9.74 0.95 12.96
C SER A 133 8.21 0.88 12.85
N GLY A 134 7.65 -0.32 12.73
CA GLY A 134 6.21 -0.56 12.66
C GLY A 134 5.91 -2.04 12.48
#